data_AF-A0A5K1CPY5-F1
#
_entry.id   AF-A0A5K1CPY5-F1
#
_cell.length_a   1.000
_cell.length_b   1.000
_cell.length_c   1.000
_cell.angle_alpha   90.00
_cell.angle_beta   90.00
_cell.angle_gamma   90.00
#
_symmetry.space_group_name_H-M   'P 1'
#
loop_
_entity.id
_entity.type
_entity.pdbx_description
1 polymer ?
#
loop_
_entity_poly.entity_id
_entity_poly.type
_entity_poly.pdbx_seq_one_letter_code
_entity_poly.pdbx_strand_id
1 'polypeptide(L)' 'SVLNGYNGTVMAYGQTGSGKTYTLGRLGKHDPSERGIMVRALEDILSSISPSADAVAISYLQ' A
#
# COMPACT_ATOMS: atom_id res chain seq x y z
N SER A 1 -1.56 5.47 15.20
CA SER A 1 -1.60 4.91 13.83
C SER A 1 -0.92 5.89 12.87
N VAL A 2 -0.55 5.49 11.64
CA VAL A 2 0.02 6.40 10.62
C VAL A 2 -0.90 7.60 10.32
N LEU A 3 -2.22 7.42 10.48
CA LEU A 3 -3.23 8.47 10.37
C LEU A 3 -3.18 9.54 11.49
N ASN A 4 -2.42 9.31 12.56
CA ASN A 4 -2.28 10.27 13.67
C ASN A 4 -1.05 11.19 13.49
N GLY A 5 -0.54 11.33 12.26
CA GLY A 5 0.61 12.18 11.95
C GLY A 5 1.98 11.49 12.09
N TYR A 6 2.04 10.15 12.02
CA TYR A 6 3.30 9.41 12.07
C TYR A 6 3.69 8.88 10.69
N ASN A 7 4.91 9.15 10.27
CA ASN A 7 5.46 8.63 9.02
C ASN A 7 5.73 7.12 9.13
N GLY A 8 5.28 6.36 8.14
CA GLY A 8 5.53 4.92 8.03
C GLY A 8 6.21 4.58 6.69
N THR A 9 7.19 3.68 6.74
CA THR A 9 7.91 3.18 5.56
C THR A 9 7.88 1.66 5.55
N VAL A 10 7.51 1.06 4.42
CA VAL A 10 7.57 -0.39 4.19
C VAL A 10 8.58 -0.66 3.08
N MET A 11 9.52 -1.57 3.34
CA MET A 11 10.54 -1.98 2.38
C MET A 11 10.59 -3.51 2.29
N ALA A 12 10.68 -4.04 1.07
CA ALA A 12 10.90 -5.46 0.82
C ALA A 12 12.36 -5.68 0.38
N TYR A 13 13.06 -6.59 1.06
CA TYR A 13 14.47 -6.91 0.79
C TYR A 13 14.66 -8.41 0.55
N GLY A 14 15.64 -8.77 -0.28
CA GLY A 14 15.95 -10.15 -0.65
C GLY A 14 16.52 -10.26 -2.07
N GLN A 15 17.00 -11.44 -2.46
CA GLN A 15 17.53 -11.71 -3.80
C GLN A 15 16.46 -11.65 -4.90
N THR A 16 16.86 -11.50 -6.16
CA THR A 16 15.93 -11.62 -7.30
C THR A 16 15.25 -13.00 -7.28
N GLY A 17 13.94 -13.03 -7.55
CA GLY A 17 13.12 -14.24 -7.45
C GLY A 17 12.54 -14.52 -6.05
N SER A 18 12.91 -13.76 -5.01
CA SER A 18 12.40 -13.97 -3.63
C SER A 18 10.98 -13.46 -3.37
N GLY A 19 10.24 -13.03 -4.40
CA GLY A 19 8.85 -12.59 -4.24
C GLY A 19 8.65 -11.17 -3.68
N LYS A 20 9.66 -10.28 -3.73
CA LYS A 20 9.50 -8.87 -3.30
C LYS A 20 8.34 -8.15 -4.01
N THR A 21 8.33 -8.19 -5.35
CA THR A 21 7.27 -7.57 -6.16
C THR A 21 5.91 -8.22 -5.92
N TYR A 22 5.90 -9.53 -5.69
CA TYR A 22 4.70 -10.29 -5.35
C TYR A 22 4.11 -9.82 -4.01
N THR A 23 4.96 -9.59 -3.01
CA THR A 23 4.52 -9.18 -1.66
C THR A 23 4.09 -7.71 -1.63
N LEU A 24 4.84 -6.81 -2.29
CA LEU A 24 4.61 -5.37 -2.18
C LEU A 24 3.59 -4.84 -3.20
N GLY A 25 3.75 -5.21 -4.48
CA GLY A 25 3.09 -4.53 -5.61
C GLY A 25 2.03 -5.34 -6.35
N ARG A 26 1.65 -6.53 -5.88
CA ARG A 26 0.67 -7.37 -6.58
C ARG A 26 -0.72 -6.73 -6.52
N LEU A 27 -1.36 -6.56 -7.67
CA LEU A 27 -2.68 -5.90 -7.75
C LEU A 27 -3.87 -6.82 -7.41
N GLY A 28 -3.71 -8.15 -7.47
CA GLY A 28 -4.79 -9.11 -7.21
C GLY A 28 -6.03 -8.87 -8.10
N LYS A 29 -5.85 -8.81 -9.43
CA LYS A 29 -6.92 -8.45 -10.38
C LYS A 29 -8.12 -9.41 -10.39
N HIS A 30 -7.88 -10.69 -10.10
CA HIS A 30 -8.91 -11.74 -10.13
C HIS A 30 -9.31 -12.20 -8.74
N ASP A 31 -8.39 -12.14 -7.78
CA ASP A 31 -8.63 -12.52 -6.40
C ASP A 31 -8.11 -11.41 -5.45
N PRO A 32 -9.00 -10.76 -4.68
CA PRO A 32 -8.61 -9.79 -3.66
C PRO A 32 -7.62 -10.34 -2.62
N SER A 33 -7.62 -11.65 -2.38
CA SER A 33 -6.68 -12.31 -1.47
C SER A 33 -5.22 -12.18 -1.94
N GLU A 34 -5.01 -12.02 -3.25
CA GLU A 34 -3.69 -11.91 -3.86
C GLU A 34 -3.13 -10.48 -3.88
N ARG A 35 -3.85 -9.49 -3.34
CA ARG A 35 -3.36 -8.11 -3.26
C ARG A 35 -2.12 -8.02 -2.36
N GLY A 36 -1.12 -7.32 -2.85
CA GLY A 36 0.09 -6.98 -2.12
C GLY A 36 -0.14 -5.87 -1.10
N ILE A 37 0.89 -5.62 -0.28
CA ILE A 37 0.83 -4.67 0.84
C ILE A 37 0.45 -3.26 0.37
N MET A 38 0.97 -2.80 -0.77
CA MET A 38 0.70 -1.44 -1.27
C MET A 38 -0.80 -1.19 -1.51
N VAL A 39 -1.50 -2.13 -2.15
CA VAL A 39 -2.92 -2.00 -2.45
C VAL A 39 -3.75 -2.05 -1.17
N ARG A 40 -3.44 -3.00 -0.29
CA ARG A 40 -4.13 -3.16 1.01
C ARG A 40 -4.00 -1.91 1.88
N ALA A 41 -2.78 -1.38 1.99
CA ALA A 41 -2.54 -0.17 2.76
C ALA A 41 -3.30 1.05 2.19
N LEU A 42 -3.37 1.18 0.87
CA LEU A 42 -4.16 2.24 0.23
C LEU A 42 -5.66 2.08 0.51
N GLU A 43 -6.20 0.87 0.41
CA GLU A 43 -7.61 0.58 0.73
C GLU A 43 -7.92 0.91 2.20
N ASP A 44 -7.05 0.51 3.12
CA ASP A 44 -7.20 0.79 4.55
C ASP A 44 -7.19 2.31 4.84
N ILE A 45 -6.25 3.05 4.22
CA ILE A 45 -6.18 4.51 4.36
C ILE A 45 -7.44 5.16 3.81
N LEU A 46 -7.84 4.81 2.57
CA LEU A 46 -9.00 5.40 1.92
C LEU A 46 -10.32 5.09 2.65
N SER A 47 -10.41 3.94 3.32
CA SER A 47 -11.57 3.59 4.15
C SER A 47 -11.64 4.34 5.48
N SER A 48 -10.50 4.86 5.96
CA SER A 48 -10.39 5.51 7.27
C SER A 48 -10.47 7.03 7.24
N ILE A 49 -10.36 7.64 6.06
CA ILE A 49 -10.40 9.10 5.87
C ILE A 49 -11.83 9.61 5.61
N SER A 50 -12.06 10.89 5.89
CA SER A 50 -13.29 11.60 5.54
C SER A 50 -13.11 12.38 4.23
N PRO A 51 -13.92 12.09 3.17
CA PRO A 51 -13.79 12.75 1.88
C PRO A 51 -13.96 14.28 1.88
N SER A 52 -14.58 14.84 2.94
CA SER A 52 -14.84 16.28 3.06
C SER A 52 -13.79 17.04 3.86
N ALA A 53 -12.92 16.35 4.59
CA ALA A 53 -11.97 16.97 5.53
C ALA A 53 -10.51 16.63 5.21
N ASP A 54 -10.27 15.46 4.62
CA ASP A 54 -8.91 14.94 4.42
C ASP A 54 -8.48 15.04 2.95
N ALA A 55 -7.21 15.36 2.72
CA ALA A 55 -6.60 15.39 1.40
C ALA A 55 -5.58 14.25 1.26
N VAL A 56 -5.64 13.53 0.14
CA VAL A 56 -4.72 12.43 -0.17
C VAL A 56 -3.90 12.78 -1.41
N ALA A 57 -2.58 12.69 -1.30
CA ALA A 57 -1.65 12.82 -2.43
C ALA A 57 -0.86 11.52 -2.60
N ILE A 58 -0.72 11.05 -3.84
CA ILE A 58 -0.01 9.82 -4.19
C ILE A 58 0.97 10.14 -5.31
N SER A 59 2.21 9.69 -5.17
CA SER A 59 3.25 9.81 -6.20
C SER A 59 3.93 8.46 -6.42
N TYR A 60 4.28 8.12 -7.66
CA TYR A 60 5.00 6.91 -8.02
C TYR A 60 6.27 7.27 -8.78
N LEU A 61 7.39 6.67 -8.37
CA LEU A 61 8.69 6.79 -9.03
C LEU A 61 9.21 5.37 -9.29
N GLN A 62 9.67 5.12 -10.51
CA GLN A 62 10.27 3.85 -10.92
C GLN A 62 11.80 3.93 -10.89
#